data_AF-A0A6I2GV11-F1
#
_entry.id   AF-A0A6I2GV11-F1
#
_cell.length_a   1.000
_cell.length_b   1.000
_cell.length_c   1.000
_cell.angle_alpha   90.00
_cell.angle_beta   90.00
_cell.angle_gamma   90.00
#
_symmetry.space_group_name_H-M   'P 1'
#
loop_
_entity.id
_entity.type
_entity.pdbx_description
1 polymer ?
#
loop_
_entity_poly.entity_id
_entity_poly.type
_entity_poly.pdbx_seq_one_letter_code
_entity_poly.pdbx_strand_id
1 'polypeptide(L)'
;MAGPILVVDDDPFFRQLVSDILGRRGHQVLTADSAQSALEEVSHTAFDLVLSDVVMPGVDGFTLTARLRERDPDQEVILLSQRQDVKGSLMALRAGVSDCLTKPVDEADLVLAVDRALERASLRRERARLRDENLEFARSQNLQQRCLEFLSQPDLEWLQERITADLGSLCDAQSAALWVADDRGDLALRAYRGLLDRQFLSERIVAEGPLGARLREAQPWVARDERAPVLYVPFIAGGEIIGLAQLSDPLSGDFGSEHLRTAKTLGDFAAVGLKNGRRLLALQRLGLRDRDTAAYNLSYFTDYASKEIYKARRYGRTFSLLAFSVDNLPQVRVRLGAQEAKRAVRGIIRALSKIVRDSDVIAKASEQEFYVLLPETDFFGALMFVRRAMAAVAEEPEAQEVEARLPLALTAGASTFPKDGEDFDELMHRCRRRMDERRASLQRRLLLDGLPFWDEVELLLGNAQSAKLPVDERAEPSRRGKVSDVLFDELQAEIARELLRDPGARGLLYVGGPEIRADLPIALGLETAPPDLGSRVYLLGRRADLESHPALTPVFLEGDERVGRHEFLFWLSESAAYALIQRRGRGATWGFHSSDTAVVDGLIFKLQAEYDLQPL
;
A
#
# COMPACT_ATOMS: atom_id res chain seq x y z
N MET A 1 8.25 -36.80 46.76
CA MET A 1 8.66 -37.66 47.89
C MET A 1 10.07 -37.24 48.27
N ALA A 2 10.41 -37.25 49.57
CA ALA A 2 11.80 -37.04 49.98
C ALA A 2 12.66 -38.18 49.40
N GLY A 3 13.79 -37.82 48.79
CA GLY A 3 14.77 -38.77 48.31
C GLY A 3 15.53 -39.40 49.49
N PRO A 4 16.04 -40.62 49.32
CA PRO A 4 16.81 -41.28 50.37
C PRO A 4 18.11 -40.54 50.68
N ILE A 5 18.68 -40.85 51.85
CA ILE A 5 20.01 -40.40 52.27
C ILE A 5 21.00 -41.53 51.99
N LEU A 6 22.12 -41.23 51.35
CA LEU A 6 23.20 -42.19 51.14
C LEU A 6 24.28 -42.00 52.21
N VAL A 7 24.67 -43.07 52.90
CA VAL A 7 25.76 -43.07 53.88
C VAL A 7 26.91 -43.91 53.35
N VAL A 8 28.09 -43.30 53.21
CA VAL A 8 29.29 -43.92 52.63
C VAL A 8 30.40 -43.92 53.67
N ASP A 9 30.82 -45.11 54.08
CA ASP A 9 31.87 -45.31 55.08
C ASP A 9 32.45 -46.70 54.92
N ASP A 10 33.75 -46.92 55.15
CA ASP A 10 34.33 -48.27 55.11
C ASP A 10 34.09 -49.04 56.42
N ASP A 11 33.83 -48.34 57.53
CA ASP A 11 33.52 -48.95 58.83
C ASP A 11 32.04 -49.41 58.91
N PRO A 12 31.77 -50.73 58.95
CA PRO A 12 30.41 -51.25 59.01
C PRO A 12 29.67 -50.84 60.30
N PHE A 13 30.38 -50.65 61.41
CA PHE A 13 29.78 -50.22 62.68
C PHE A 13 29.28 -48.77 62.57
N PHE A 14 30.10 -47.90 61.98
CA PHE A 14 29.74 -46.49 61.81
C PHE A 14 28.60 -46.30 60.80
N ARG A 15 28.58 -47.06 59.68
CA ARG A 15 27.43 -47.08 58.76
C ARG A 15 26.14 -47.47 59.47
N GLN A 16 26.17 -48.52 60.28
CA GLN A 16 25.00 -48.99 61.02
C GLN A 16 24.53 -47.95 62.05
N LEU A 17 25.46 -47.31 62.77
CA LEU A 17 25.15 -46.27 63.75
C LEU A 17 24.43 -45.08 63.11
N VAL A 18 24.96 -44.53 62.01
CA VAL A 18 24.35 -43.41 61.30
C VAL A 18 23.00 -43.82 60.70
N SER A 19 22.91 -45.02 60.12
CA SER A 19 21.66 -45.56 59.60
C SER A 19 20.58 -45.69 60.69
N ASP A 20 20.93 -46.15 61.89
CA ASP A 20 19.99 -46.27 63.00
C ASP A 20 19.52 -44.90 63.51
N ILE A 21 20.44 -43.93 63.63
CA ILE A 21 20.12 -42.57 64.08
C ILE A 21 19.14 -41.88 63.13
N LEU A 22 19.44 -41.92 61.82
CA LEU A 22 18.62 -41.28 60.79
C LEU A 22 17.33 -42.07 60.54
N GLY A 23 17.38 -43.40 60.62
CA GLY A 23 16.22 -44.28 60.50
C GLY A 23 15.18 -44.07 61.60
N ARG A 24 15.60 -43.84 62.87
CA ARG A 24 14.69 -43.49 63.98
C ARG A 24 13.94 -42.18 63.76
N ARG A 25 14.50 -41.28 62.95
CA ARG A 25 13.86 -40.02 62.55
C ARG A 25 12.98 -40.15 61.30
N GLY A 26 12.86 -41.36 60.75
CA GLY A 26 11.98 -41.66 59.61
C GLY A 26 12.63 -41.41 58.25
N HIS A 27 13.94 -41.18 58.19
CA HIS A 27 14.65 -41.08 56.91
C HIS A 27 14.88 -42.47 56.30
N GLN A 28 14.71 -42.57 54.98
CA GLN A 28 15.13 -43.75 54.23
C GLN A 28 16.64 -43.65 53.98
N VAL A 29 17.41 -44.56 54.54
CA VAL A 29 18.88 -44.55 54.44
C VAL A 29 19.33 -45.74 53.59
N LEU A 30 20.16 -45.47 52.60
CA LEU A 30 20.95 -46.48 51.90
C LEU A 30 22.40 -46.33 52.32
N THR A 31 23.15 -47.43 52.28
CA THR A 31 24.53 -47.46 52.73
C THR A 31 25.42 -48.04 51.65
N ALA A 32 26.58 -47.44 51.45
CA ALA A 32 27.63 -47.95 50.56
C ALA A 32 28.93 -48.13 51.36
N ASP A 33 29.66 -49.21 51.07
CA ASP A 33 30.90 -49.55 51.78
C ASP A 33 32.16 -48.93 51.19
N SER A 34 32.01 -48.26 50.06
CA SER A 34 33.09 -47.68 49.28
C SER A 34 32.54 -46.60 48.36
N ALA A 35 33.39 -45.66 47.96
CA ALA A 35 33.04 -44.63 46.99
C ALA A 35 32.62 -45.20 45.62
N GLN A 36 33.12 -46.39 45.25
CA GLN A 36 32.72 -47.06 44.01
C GLN A 36 31.26 -47.55 44.08
N SER A 37 30.91 -48.25 45.16
CA SER A 37 29.52 -48.66 45.42
C SER A 37 28.58 -47.45 45.54
N ALA A 38 29.04 -46.35 46.14
CA ALA A 38 28.26 -45.11 46.21
C ALA A 38 27.95 -44.52 44.82
N LEU A 39 28.93 -44.48 43.92
CA LEU A 39 28.73 -43.97 42.56
C LEU A 39 27.80 -44.87 41.73
N GLU A 40 27.83 -46.19 41.94
CA GLU A 40 26.88 -47.12 41.34
C GLU A 40 25.46 -46.84 41.85
N GLU A 41 25.27 -46.66 43.15
CA GLU A 41 23.96 -46.33 43.74
C GLU A 41 23.41 -44.99 43.22
N VAL A 42 24.24 -43.94 43.14
CA VAL A 42 23.81 -42.63 42.59
C VAL A 42 23.51 -42.70 41.09
N SER A 43 24.00 -43.72 40.38
CA SER A 43 23.66 -43.95 38.98
C SER A 43 22.23 -44.48 38.81
N HIS A 44 21.73 -45.22 39.80
CA HIS A 44 20.42 -45.87 39.80
C HIS A 44 19.35 -45.06 40.54
N THR A 45 19.73 -44.35 41.59
CA THR A 45 18.83 -43.65 42.50
C THR A 45 19.32 -42.22 42.76
N ALA A 46 18.41 -41.24 42.77
CA ALA A 46 18.73 -39.88 43.17
C ALA A 46 18.63 -39.72 44.70
N PHE A 47 19.61 -39.08 45.33
CA PHE A 47 19.69 -38.91 46.78
C PHE A 47 19.56 -37.45 47.17
N ASP A 48 18.77 -37.16 48.21
CA ASP A 48 18.62 -35.79 48.72
C ASP A 48 19.88 -35.32 49.47
N LEU A 49 20.65 -36.27 50.01
CA LEU A 49 21.86 -36.01 50.79
C LEU A 49 22.81 -37.22 50.73
N VAL A 50 24.10 -36.95 50.57
CA VAL A 50 25.16 -37.96 50.72
C VAL A 50 26.01 -37.61 51.96
N LEU A 51 26.12 -38.52 52.91
CA LEU A 51 27.12 -38.47 53.98
C LEU A 51 28.29 -39.37 53.59
N SER A 52 29.51 -38.84 53.56
CA SER A 52 30.71 -39.61 53.19
C SER A 52 31.81 -39.44 54.21
N ASP A 53 32.49 -40.54 54.57
CA ASP A 53 33.80 -40.44 55.22
C ASP A 53 34.76 -39.71 54.27
N VAL A 54 35.65 -38.92 54.86
CA VAL A 54 36.77 -38.28 54.16
C VAL A 54 37.82 -39.33 53.79
N VAL A 55 38.15 -40.26 54.68
CA VAL A 55 39.24 -41.23 54.48
C VAL A 55 38.65 -42.61 54.23
N MET A 56 38.77 -43.10 52.99
CA MET A 56 38.32 -44.44 52.62
C MET A 56 39.38 -45.14 51.75
N PRO A 57 39.45 -46.49 51.75
CA PRO A 57 40.31 -47.24 50.85
C PRO A 57 39.97 -46.95 49.37
N GLY A 58 41.00 -46.66 48.57
CA GLY A 58 40.85 -46.40 47.14
C GLY A 58 40.52 -44.94 46.83
N VAL A 59 39.24 -44.59 46.83
CA VAL A 59 38.75 -43.24 46.47
C VAL A 59 38.26 -42.53 47.73
N ASP A 60 38.81 -41.34 48.01
CA ASP A 60 38.50 -40.54 49.19
C ASP A 60 37.18 -39.75 49.05
N GLY A 61 36.65 -39.26 50.18
CA GLY A 61 35.36 -38.55 50.21
C GLY A 61 35.36 -37.23 49.42
N PHE A 62 36.50 -36.57 49.28
CA PHE A 62 36.64 -35.36 48.46
C PHE A 62 36.53 -35.68 46.97
N THR A 63 37.20 -36.73 46.51
CA THR A 63 37.13 -37.19 45.12
C THR A 63 35.74 -37.72 44.79
N LEU A 64 35.08 -38.41 45.74
CA LEU A 64 33.67 -38.80 45.60
C LEU A 64 32.77 -37.58 45.44
N THR A 65 32.94 -36.56 46.28
CA THR A 65 32.17 -35.30 46.21
C THR A 65 32.33 -34.62 44.84
N ALA A 66 33.56 -34.54 44.32
CA ALA A 66 33.82 -33.96 43.01
C ALA A 66 33.10 -34.71 41.89
N ARG A 67 33.16 -36.05 41.90
CA ARG A 67 32.47 -36.90 40.91
C ARG A 67 30.95 -36.81 41.01
N LEU A 68 30.41 -36.73 42.21
CA LEU A 68 28.97 -36.52 42.43
C LEU A 68 28.53 -35.17 41.84
N ARG A 69 29.35 -34.13 41.99
CA ARG A 69 29.06 -32.79 41.47
C ARG A 69 29.27 -32.60 39.97
N GLU A 70 30.12 -33.42 39.35
CA GLU A 70 30.19 -33.50 37.90
C GLU A 70 28.88 -34.01 37.29
N ARG A 71 28.17 -34.89 38.02
CA ARG A 71 26.87 -35.44 37.61
C ARG A 71 25.71 -34.54 38.00
N ASP A 72 25.70 -34.08 39.24
CA ASP A 72 24.71 -33.14 39.80
C ASP A 72 25.43 -32.03 40.58
N PRO A 73 25.67 -30.86 39.94
CA PRO A 73 26.37 -29.73 40.55
C PRO A 73 25.81 -29.28 41.90
N ASP A 74 24.53 -29.55 42.16
CA ASP A 74 23.79 -29.11 43.34
C ASP A 74 23.64 -30.20 44.42
N GLN A 75 24.28 -31.37 44.25
CA GLN A 75 24.23 -32.46 45.23
C GLN A 75 24.72 -31.99 46.61
N GLU A 76 23.85 -32.16 47.62
CA GLU A 76 24.19 -31.93 49.02
C GLU A 76 25.05 -33.08 49.53
N VAL A 77 26.21 -32.74 50.10
CA VAL A 77 27.19 -33.70 50.62
C VAL A 77 27.68 -33.22 51.98
N ILE A 78 27.65 -34.09 52.99
CA ILE A 78 28.25 -33.86 54.30
C ILE A 78 29.46 -34.78 54.44
N LEU A 79 30.61 -34.21 54.76
CA LEU A 79 31.83 -34.98 55.00
C LEU A 79 31.99 -35.32 56.48
N LEU A 80 32.43 -36.54 56.77
CA LEU A 80 32.71 -37.02 58.12
C LEU A 80 34.22 -37.26 58.24
N SER A 81 34.91 -36.54 59.12
CA SER A 81 36.37 -36.53 59.21
C SER A 81 36.87 -37.00 60.58
N GLN A 82 37.96 -37.78 60.62
CA GLN A 82 38.64 -38.14 61.87
C GLN A 82 39.63 -37.07 62.40
N ARG A 83 39.87 -35.96 61.66
CA ARG A 83 40.90 -34.95 61.98
C ARG A 83 40.30 -33.56 62.25
N GLN A 84 40.78 -32.90 63.32
CA GLN A 84 40.54 -31.48 63.64
C GLN A 84 41.62 -30.52 63.04
N ASP A 85 42.11 -30.76 61.82
CA ASP A 85 43.14 -29.89 61.20
C ASP A 85 42.48 -28.76 60.37
N VAL A 86 42.96 -27.52 60.57
CA VAL A 86 42.64 -26.30 59.80
C VAL A 86 42.76 -26.48 58.28
N LYS A 87 43.64 -27.36 57.79
CA LYS A 87 43.74 -27.72 56.36
C LYS A 87 42.53 -28.49 55.84
N GLY A 88 41.91 -29.34 56.67
CA GLY A 88 40.69 -30.08 56.34
C GLY A 88 39.49 -29.14 56.13
N SER A 89 39.35 -28.12 56.98
CA SER A 89 38.28 -27.11 56.86
C SER A 89 38.42 -26.25 55.60
N LEU A 90 39.65 -25.89 55.19
CA LEU A 90 39.90 -25.17 53.93
C LEU A 90 39.60 -26.02 52.69
N MET A 91 39.86 -27.34 52.74
CA MET A 91 39.52 -28.26 51.66
C MET A 91 38.02 -28.53 51.58
N ALA A 92 37.32 -28.63 52.72
CA ALA A 92 35.85 -28.71 52.76
C ALA A 92 35.19 -27.46 52.15
N LEU A 93 35.68 -26.26 52.49
CA LEU A 93 35.23 -25.00 51.88
C LEU A 93 35.48 -24.95 50.37
N ARG A 94 36.63 -25.45 49.89
CA ARG A 94 36.93 -25.51 48.45
C ARG A 94 36.13 -26.57 47.70
N ALA A 95 35.78 -27.67 48.36
CA ALA A 95 34.92 -28.71 47.80
C ALA A 95 33.44 -28.29 47.76
N GLY A 96 33.08 -27.24 48.51
CA GLY A 96 31.74 -26.64 48.53
C GLY A 96 30.69 -27.52 49.22
N VAL A 97 31.10 -28.44 50.09
CA VAL A 97 30.21 -29.36 50.82
C VAL A 97 29.26 -28.62 51.77
N SER A 98 28.15 -29.25 52.08
CA SER A 98 27.06 -28.70 52.89
C SER A 98 27.49 -28.48 54.34
N ASP A 99 28.24 -29.43 54.88
CA ASP A 99 28.86 -29.37 56.21
C ASP A 99 30.03 -30.37 56.32
N CYS A 100 30.84 -30.25 57.36
CA CYS A 100 31.91 -31.19 57.70
C CYS A 100 31.89 -31.49 59.20
N LEU A 101 31.55 -32.72 59.57
CA LEU A 101 31.47 -33.16 60.97
C LEU A 101 32.72 -33.96 61.36
N THR A 102 33.06 -33.93 62.66
CA THR A 102 34.23 -34.63 63.19
C THR A 102 33.79 -35.93 63.87
N LYS A 103 34.48 -37.05 63.60
CA LYS A 103 34.28 -38.33 64.29
C LYS A 103 35.02 -38.32 65.64
N PRO A 104 34.43 -38.84 66.74
CA PRO A 104 33.08 -39.39 66.86
C PRO A 104 32.01 -38.29 66.75
N VAL A 105 30.97 -38.53 65.94
CA VAL A 105 29.93 -37.53 65.65
C VAL A 105 28.88 -37.56 66.77
N ASP A 106 28.58 -36.40 67.36
CA ASP A 106 27.47 -36.26 68.31
C ASP A 106 26.11 -36.36 67.57
N GLU A 107 25.13 -37.02 68.18
CA GLU A 107 23.82 -37.21 67.55
C GLU A 107 23.14 -35.86 67.25
N ALA A 108 23.23 -34.87 68.15
CA ALA A 108 22.59 -33.58 67.96
C ALA A 108 23.21 -32.81 66.80
N ASP A 109 24.54 -32.87 66.66
CA ASP A 109 25.28 -32.20 65.58
C ASP A 109 25.01 -32.86 64.21
N LEU A 110 24.98 -34.20 64.16
CA LEU A 110 24.64 -34.95 62.95
C LEU A 110 23.24 -34.58 62.44
N VAL A 111 22.28 -34.55 63.34
CA VAL A 111 20.87 -34.27 63.01
C VAL A 111 20.71 -32.84 62.53
N LEU A 112 21.32 -31.88 63.22
CA LEU A 112 21.25 -30.48 62.82
C LEU A 112 21.85 -30.25 61.42
N ALA A 113 22.98 -30.90 61.11
CA ALA A 113 23.61 -30.80 59.80
C ALA A 113 22.76 -31.46 58.70
N VAL A 114 22.19 -32.63 58.97
CA VAL A 114 21.30 -33.34 58.04
C VAL A 114 20.02 -32.54 57.79
N ASP A 115 19.37 -32.02 58.82
CA ASP A 115 18.14 -31.23 58.70
C ASP A 115 18.36 -29.99 57.81
N ARG A 116 19.48 -29.27 58.04
CA ARG A 116 19.85 -28.10 57.23
C ARG A 116 20.13 -28.46 55.77
N ALA A 117 20.80 -29.57 55.52
CA ALA A 117 21.13 -30.01 54.17
C ALA A 117 19.87 -30.47 53.42
N LEU A 118 18.98 -31.23 54.08
CA LEU A 118 17.71 -31.66 53.51
C LEU A 118 16.75 -30.49 53.25
N GLU A 119 16.70 -29.50 54.14
CA GLU A 119 15.91 -28.27 53.94
C GLU A 119 16.39 -27.54 52.67
N ARG A 120 17.71 -27.36 52.50
CA ARG A 120 18.29 -26.77 51.28
C ARG A 120 17.96 -27.58 50.03
N ALA A 121 18.08 -28.91 50.07
CA ALA A 121 17.72 -29.78 48.96
C ALA A 121 16.23 -29.68 48.59
N SER A 122 15.33 -29.58 49.59
CA SER A 122 13.90 -29.44 49.36
C SER A 122 13.54 -28.10 48.71
N LEU A 123 14.08 -26.98 49.22
CA LEU A 123 13.83 -25.64 48.71
C LEU A 123 14.32 -25.47 47.27
N ARG A 124 15.45 -26.10 46.91
CA ARG A 124 15.96 -26.07 45.53
C ARG A 124 15.08 -26.85 44.58
N ARG A 125 14.64 -28.06 44.95
CA ARG A 125 13.70 -28.84 44.12
C ARG A 125 12.40 -28.09 43.90
N GLU A 126 11.84 -27.48 44.94
CA GLU A 126 10.62 -26.70 44.82
C GLU A 126 10.83 -25.48 43.93
N ARG A 127 11.95 -24.76 44.07
CA ARG A 127 12.29 -23.65 43.18
C ARG A 127 12.47 -24.08 41.72
N ALA A 128 13.13 -25.21 41.47
CA ALA A 128 13.30 -25.74 40.11
C ALA A 128 11.95 -26.09 39.49
N ARG A 129 11.11 -26.82 40.24
CA ARG A 129 9.74 -27.16 39.82
C ARG A 129 8.90 -25.92 39.52
N LEU A 130 8.85 -24.95 40.44
CA LEU A 130 8.10 -23.71 40.25
C LEU A 130 8.63 -22.89 39.08
N ARG A 131 9.94 -22.94 38.80
CA ARG A 131 10.53 -22.28 37.64
C ARG A 131 10.07 -22.93 36.35
N ASP A 132 10.04 -24.26 36.29
CA ASP A 132 9.58 -25.01 35.13
C ASP A 132 8.08 -24.78 34.88
N GLU A 133 7.25 -24.85 35.93
CA GLU A 133 5.81 -24.54 35.86
C GLU A 133 5.56 -23.09 35.37
N ASN A 134 6.35 -22.12 35.86
CA ASN A 134 6.26 -20.73 35.39
C ASN A 134 6.69 -20.56 33.94
N LEU A 135 7.74 -21.27 33.49
CA LEU A 135 8.19 -21.23 32.11
C LEU A 135 7.14 -21.83 31.16
N GLU A 136 6.50 -22.94 31.54
CA GLU A 136 5.39 -23.53 30.79
C GLU A 136 4.19 -22.58 30.73
N PHE A 137 3.82 -21.97 31.85
CA PHE A 137 2.74 -20.99 31.91
C PHE A 137 3.02 -19.78 31.02
N ALA A 138 4.23 -19.22 31.10
CA ALA A 138 4.65 -18.09 30.26
C ALA A 138 4.63 -18.44 28.76
N ARG A 139 5.07 -19.65 28.38
CA ARG A 139 4.99 -20.13 27.00
C ARG A 139 3.54 -20.22 26.52
N SER A 140 2.65 -20.79 27.33
CA SER A 140 1.23 -20.92 27.00
C SER A 140 0.55 -19.55 26.83
N GLN A 141 0.82 -18.60 27.75
CA GLN A 141 0.31 -17.24 27.63
C GLN A 141 0.84 -16.52 26.39
N ASN A 142 2.14 -16.67 26.08
CA ASN A 142 2.72 -16.07 24.88
C ASN A 142 2.04 -16.59 23.61
N LEU A 143 1.85 -17.91 23.51
CA LEU A 143 1.15 -18.54 22.39
C LEU A 143 -0.29 -18.01 22.26
N GLN A 144 -1.04 -17.93 23.36
CA GLN A 144 -2.40 -17.38 23.36
C GLN A 144 -2.44 -15.92 22.91
N GLN A 145 -1.52 -15.09 23.40
CA GLN A 145 -1.45 -13.68 23.02
C GLN A 145 -1.21 -13.52 21.51
N ARG A 146 -0.26 -14.27 20.93
CA ARG A 146 -0.01 -14.27 19.47
C ARG A 146 -1.23 -14.71 18.67
N CYS A 147 -1.91 -15.77 19.12
CA CYS A 147 -3.14 -16.24 18.47
C CYS A 147 -4.25 -15.17 18.46
N LEU A 148 -4.42 -14.43 19.55
CA LEU A 148 -5.41 -13.34 19.62
C LEU A 148 -5.04 -12.15 18.72
N GLU A 149 -3.75 -11.83 18.61
CA GLU A 149 -3.25 -10.80 17.71
C GLU A 149 -3.70 -11.07 16.26
N PHE A 150 -3.62 -12.31 15.78
CA PHE A 150 -4.06 -12.72 14.42
C PHE A 150 -5.55 -12.48 14.15
N LEU A 151 -6.39 -12.52 15.19
CA LEU A 151 -7.83 -12.33 15.05
C LEU A 151 -8.25 -10.86 15.15
N SER A 152 -7.40 -10.02 15.74
CA SER A 152 -7.74 -8.63 16.10
C SER A 152 -7.49 -7.63 14.97
N GLN A 153 -6.56 -7.92 14.05
CA GLN A 153 -6.18 -7.01 12.97
C GLN A 153 -6.47 -7.65 11.60
N PRO A 154 -7.35 -7.06 10.76
CA PRO A 154 -7.69 -7.61 9.44
C PRO A 154 -6.74 -7.18 8.32
N ASP A 155 -5.63 -6.49 8.62
CA ASP A 155 -4.63 -6.09 7.64
C ASP A 155 -3.83 -7.31 7.16
N LEU A 156 -3.94 -7.61 5.86
CA LEU A 156 -3.34 -8.80 5.27
C LEU A 156 -1.81 -8.73 5.19
N GLU A 157 -1.23 -7.56 4.89
CA GLU A 157 0.24 -7.44 4.78
C GLU A 157 0.87 -7.64 6.15
N TRP A 158 0.32 -6.95 7.16
CA TRP A 158 0.74 -7.10 8.54
C TRP A 158 0.58 -8.54 9.04
N LEU A 159 -0.57 -9.19 8.78
CA LEU A 159 -0.81 -10.58 9.16
C LEU A 159 0.20 -11.51 8.53
N GLN A 160 0.51 -11.34 7.24
CA GLN A 160 1.45 -12.20 6.52
C GLN A 160 2.86 -12.12 7.11
N GLU A 161 3.35 -10.91 7.38
CA GLU A 161 4.66 -10.71 8.01
C GLU A 161 4.70 -11.28 9.43
N ARG A 162 3.66 -11.00 10.21
CA ARG A 162 3.56 -11.42 11.61
C ARG A 162 3.46 -12.94 11.74
N ILE A 163 2.58 -13.59 10.97
CA ILE A 163 2.42 -15.06 10.98
C ILE A 163 3.75 -15.75 10.62
N THR A 164 4.43 -15.25 9.58
CA THR A 164 5.72 -15.80 9.15
C THR A 164 6.78 -15.65 10.24
N ALA A 165 6.82 -14.50 10.91
CA ALA A 165 7.73 -14.24 12.02
C ALA A 165 7.47 -15.15 13.24
N ASP A 166 6.21 -15.25 13.67
CA ASP A 166 5.83 -15.99 14.88
C ASP A 166 5.98 -17.49 14.69
N LEU A 167 5.61 -18.03 13.51
CA LEU A 167 5.84 -19.43 13.19
C LEU A 167 7.34 -19.78 13.17
N GLY A 168 8.18 -18.92 12.59
CA GLY A 168 9.64 -19.11 12.62
C GLY A 168 10.18 -19.11 14.05
N SER A 169 9.83 -18.10 14.84
CA SER A 169 10.34 -17.94 16.19
C SER A 169 9.86 -19.00 17.18
N LEU A 170 8.59 -19.45 17.11
CA LEU A 170 8.01 -20.36 18.08
C LEU A 170 8.21 -21.84 17.73
N CYS A 171 8.60 -22.13 16.48
CA CYS A 171 8.96 -23.47 16.04
C CYS A 171 10.47 -23.63 15.85
N ASP A 172 11.29 -22.70 16.37
CA ASP A 172 12.75 -22.72 16.29
C ASP A 172 13.29 -22.88 14.85
N ALA A 173 12.65 -22.26 13.86
CA ALA A 173 13.07 -22.28 12.47
C ALA A 173 13.77 -20.97 12.07
N GLN A 174 14.94 -21.07 11.42
CA GLN A 174 15.63 -19.87 10.92
C GLN A 174 14.95 -19.27 9.68
N SER A 175 14.24 -20.11 8.94
CA SER A 175 13.67 -19.80 7.63
C SER A 175 12.18 -20.12 7.61
N ALA A 176 11.37 -19.18 7.12
CA ALA A 176 9.92 -19.32 7.01
C ALA A 176 9.41 -18.69 5.70
N ALA A 177 8.52 -19.37 5.00
CA ALA A 177 7.81 -18.85 3.83
C ALA A 177 6.31 -19.09 3.97
N LEU A 178 5.51 -18.17 3.41
CA LEU A 178 4.07 -18.17 3.51
C LEU A 178 3.43 -17.94 2.13
N TRP A 179 2.59 -18.88 1.73
CA TRP A 179 1.68 -18.76 0.60
C TRP A 179 0.26 -18.57 1.07
N VAL A 180 -0.47 -17.67 0.42
CA VAL A 180 -1.89 -17.39 0.71
C VAL A 180 -2.69 -17.55 -0.58
N ALA A 181 -3.86 -18.18 -0.46
CA ALA A 181 -4.74 -18.42 -1.59
C ALA A 181 -5.20 -17.10 -2.25
N ASP A 182 -5.17 -17.06 -3.58
CA ASP A 182 -5.69 -15.98 -4.40
C ASP A 182 -7.19 -16.17 -4.71
N ASP A 183 -7.75 -15.30 -5.55
CA ASP A 183 -9.16 -15.33 -5.93
C ASP A 183 -9.54 -16.55 -6.78
N ARG A 184 -8.56 -17.25 -7.37
CA ARG A 184 -8.75 -18.51 -8.11
C ARG A 184 -8.58 -19.75 -7.23
N GLY A 185 -8.16 -19.57 -5.98
CA GLY A 185 -7.89 -20.65 -5.04
C GLY A 185 -6.45 -21.17 -5.08
N ASP A 186 -5.57 -20.59 -5.91
CA ASP A 186 -4.16 -20.98 -5.97
C ASP A 186 -3.35 -20.26 -4.89
N LEU A 187 -2.34 -20.94 -4.36
CA LEU A 187 -1.49 -20.42 -3.30
C LEU A 187 -0.37 -19.55 -3.88
N ALA A 188 -0.42 -18.24 -3.67
CA ALA A 188 0.61 -17.29 -4.10
C ALA A 188 1.56 -16.96 -2.95
N LEU A 189 2.87 -16.89 -3.21
CA LEU A 189 3.86 -16.51 -2.21
C LEU A 189 3.61 -15.05 -1.76
N ARG A 190 3.51 -14.83 -0.45
CA ARG A 190 3.17 -13.51 0.12
C ARG A 190 4.22 -12.95 1.06
N ALA A 191 4.81 -13.81 1.88
CA ALA A 191 5.86 -13.42 2.82
C ALA A 191 6.92 -14.52 2.91
N TYR A 192 8.15 -14.12 3.18
CA TYR A 192 9.22 -15.03 3.53
C TYR A 192 10.23 -14.31 4.41
N ARG A 193 10.95 -15.06 5.25
CA ARG A 193 11.93 -14.55 6.21
C ARG A 193 13.03 -15.59 6.41
N GLY A 194 14.25 -15.12 6.70
CA GLY A 194 15.40 -15.97 6.96
C GLY A 194 16.34 -16.09 5.76
N LEU A 195 17.16 -17.15 5.75
CA LEU A 195 18.19 -17.42 4.75
C LEU A 195 17.63 -18.15 3.51
N LEU A 196 16.36 -17.92 3.18
CA LEU A 196 15.74 -18.48 1.98
C LEU A 196 16.14 -17.68 0.75
N ASP A 197 16.78 -18.34 -0.20
CA ASP A 197 16.98 -17.76 -1.53
C ASP A 197 15.68 -17.87 -2.33
N ARG A 198 15.14 -16.69 -2.66
CA ARG A 198 13.85 -16.52 -3.36
C ARG A 198 13.77 -17.33 -4.65
N GLN A 199 14.89 -17.61 -5.31
CA GLN A 199 14.93 -18.39 -6.55
C GLN A 199 14.45 -19.84 -6.38
N PHE A 200 14.52 -20.41 -5.17
CA PHE A 200 14.09 -21.77 -4.88
C PHE A 200 12.64 -21.86 -4.37
N LEU A 201 11.99 -20.71 -4.15
CA LEU A 201 10.58 -20.65 -3.75
C LEU A 201 9.70 -20.53 -5.00
N SER A 202 8.71 -21.40 -5.09
CA SER A 202 7.69 -21.29 -6.14
C SER A 202 6.85 -20.04 -5.89
N GLU A 203 6.74 -19.14 -6.87
CA GLU A 203 5.88 -17.94 -6.72
C GLU A 203 4.39 -18.29 -6.59
N ARG A 204 3.99 -19.43 -7.17
CA ARG A 204 2.62 -19.92 -7.15
C ARG A 204 2.58 -21.45 -7.04
N ILE A 205 1.67 -21.96 -6.22
CA ILE A 205 1.41 -23.38 -6.02
C ILE A 205 -0.06 -23.65 -6.35
N VAL A 206 -0.31 -24.58 -7.26
CA VAL A 206 -1.66 -24.98 -7.64
C VAL A 206 -2.27 -25.81 -6.51
N ALA A 207 -3.39 -25.35 -5.95
CA ALA A 207 -4.06 -26.04 -4.85
C ALA A 207 -4.80 -27.31 -5.33
N GLU A 208 -5.24 -27.33 -6.58
CA GLU A 208 -5.83 -28.51 -7.22
C GLU A 208 -4.73 -29.45 -7.72
N GLY A 209 -4.31 -30.39 -6.87
CA GLY A 209 -3.28 -31.37 -7.19
C GLY A 209 -2.98 -32.33 -6.02
N PRO A 210 -1.90 -33.13 -6.10
CA PRO A 210 -1.51 -34.07 -5.06
C PRO A 210 -1.29 -33.41 -3.69
N LEU A 211 -0.76 -32.18 -3.70
CA LEU A 211 -0.55 -31.38 -2.49
C LEU A 211 -1.89 -30.94 -1.85
N GLY A 212 -2.90 -30.63 -2.67
CA GLY A 212 -4.21 -30.19 -2.18
C GLY A 212 -4.92 -31.22 -1.30
N ALA A 213 -4.79 -32.51 -1.62
CA ALA A 213 -5.33 -33.59 -0.79
C ALA A 213 -4.70 -33.57 0.61
N ARG A 214 -3.38 -33.40 0.68
CA ARG A 214 -2.63 -33.32 1.94
C ARG A 214 -2.93 -32.06 2.74
N LEU A 215 -3.10 -30.91 2.07
CA LEU A 215 -3.50 -29.66 2.73
C LEU A 215 -4.85 -29.79 3.46
N ARG A 216 -5.81 -30.51 2.86
CA ARG A 216 -7.14 -30.73 3.44
C ARG A 216 -7.14 -31.61 4.69
N GLU A 217 -6.07 -32.35 4.95
CA GLU A 217 -5.92 -33.09 6.22
C GLU A 217 -5.78 -32.13 7.42
N ALA A 218 -5.43 -30.85 7.17
CA ALA A 218 -5.31 -29.80 8.19
C ALA A 218 -4.36 -30.17 9.35
N GLN A 219 -3.34 -30.97 9.06
CA GLN A 219 -2.30 -31.36 10.00
C GLN A 219 -0.94 -30.94 9.47
N PRO A 220 -0.09 -30.30 10.30
CA PRO A 220 1.30 -30.05 9.92
C PRO A 220 2.05 -31.37 9.70
N TRP A 221 2.97 -31.37 8.74
CA TRP A 221 3.82 -32.53 8.49
C TRP A 221 5.27 -32.12 8.22
N VAL A 222 6.18 -33.01 8.56
CA VAL A 222 7.60 -32.87 8.23
C VAL A 222 7.88 -33.65 6.96
N ALA A 223 8.47 -33.00 5.96
CA ALA A 223 9.05 -33.66 4.80
C ALA A 223 10.58 -33.56 4.90
N ARG A 224 11.29 -34.62 4.50
CA ARG A 224 12.75 -34.59 4.41
C ARG A 224 13.14 -34.20 2.99
N ASP A 225 13.67 -33.01 2.83
CA ASP A 225 14.36 -32.60 1.61
C ASP A 225 15.82 -33.07 1.69
N GLU A 226 16.53 -33.14 0.55
CA GLU A 226 17.89 -33.68 0.43
C GLU A 226 18.94 -32.94 1.31
N ARG A 227 18.59 -31.78 1.87
CA ARG A 227 19.47 -30.92 2.68
C ARG A 227 19.06 -30.79 4.16
N ALA A 228 17.77 -30.72 4.47
CA ALA A 228 17.26 -30.49 5.83
C ALA A 228 15.77 -30.89 5.95
N PRO A 229 15.26 -31.20 7.16
CA PRO A 229 13.83 -31.39 7.38
C PRO A 229 13.08 -30.05 7.21
N VAL A 230 11.91 -30.14 6.58
CA VAL A 230 11.02 -29.01 6.30
C VAL A 230 9.65 -29.28 6.91
N LEU A 231 9.18 -28.37 7.75
CA LEU A 231 7.85 -28.43 8.36
C LEU A 231 6.86 -27.61 7.54
N TYR A 232 5.83 -28.28 7.02
CA TYR A 232 4.73 -27.65 6.32
C TYR A 232 3.52 -27.50 7.23
N VAL A 233 2.91 -26.32 7.21
CA VAL A 233 1.78 -25.95 8.07
C VAL A 233 0.61 -25.51 7.18
N PRO A 234 -0.41 -26.36 6.98
CA PRO A 234 -1.57 -26.00 6.19
C PRO A 234 -2.49 -25.05 6.97
N PHE A 235 -3.00 -24.01 6.30
CA PHE A 235 -3.97 -23.07 6.88
C PHE A 235 -5.35 -23.34 6.29
N ILE A 236 -6.22 -24.00 7.06
CA ILE A 236 -7.57 -24.39 6.65
C ILE A 236 -8.60 -23.71 7.55
N ALA A 237 -9.59 -23.03 6.97
CA ALA A 237 -10.68 -22.40 7.74
C ALA A 237 -12.05 -22.64 7.11
N GLY A 238 -12.91 -23.37 7.81
CA GLY A 238 -14.25 -23.72 7.31
C GLY A 238 -14.23 -24.64 6.09
N GLY A 239 -13.25 -25.55 6.00
CA GLY A 239 -13.08 -26.50 4.89
C GLY A 239 -12.36 -25.93 3.65
N GLU A 240 -12.04 -24.64 3.65
CA GLU A 240 -11.34 -23.96 2.55
C GLU A 240 -9.83 -23.87 2.83
N ILE A 241 -9.02 -24.07 1.78
CA ILE A 241 -7.57 -23.85 1.84
C ILE A 241 -7.30 -22.35 1.78
N ILE A 242 -6.80 -21.79 2.88
CA ILE A 242 -6.49 -20.37 3.00
C ILE A 242 -5.02 -20.08 2.68
N GLY A 243 -4.13 -21.01 3.01
CA GLY A 243 -2.69 -20.81 2.88
C GLY A 243 -1.88 -22.04 3.22
N LEU A 244 -0.56 -21.90 3.08
CA LEU A 244 0.46 -22.87 3.47
C LEU A 244 1.67 -22.10 3.97
N ALA A 245 2.18 -22.46 5.14
CA ALA A 245 3.51 -22.04 5.57
C ALA A 245 4.53 -23.18 5.45
N GLN A 246 5.76 -22.82 5.17
CA GLN A 246 6.92 -23.72 5.14
C GLN A 246 7.97 -23.19 6.10
N LEU A 247 8.45 -24.04 6.99
CA LEU A 247 9.50 -23.76 7.95
C LEU A 247 10.69 -24.67 7.67
N SER A 248 11.88 -24.09 7.59
CA SER A 248 13.13 -24.78 7.24
C SER A 248 14.25 -24.36 8.18
N ASP A 249 15.36 -25.08 8.14
CA ASP A 249 16.56 -24.79 8.93
C ASP A 249 16.28 -24.74 10.45
N PRO A 250 15.86 -25.86 11.07
CA PRO A 250 15.61 -25.90 12.52
C PRO A 250 16.90 -25.61 13.31
N LEU A 251 16.78 -24.82 14.38
CA LEU A 251 17.89 -24.46 15.26
C LEU A 251 18.35 -25.63 16.14
N SER A 252 17.49 -26.61 16.40
CA SER A 252 17.68 -27.69 17.36
C SER A 252 17.27 -29.06 16.79
N GLY A 253 18.10 -29.62 15.90
CA GLY A 253 17.90 -30.98 15.40
C GLY A 253 16.78 -31.10 14.35
N ASP A 254 15.69 -31.82 14.68
CA ASP A 254 14.55 -32.09 13.79
C ASP A 254 13.25 -31.53 14.41
N PHE A 255 12.21 -31.31 13.59
CA PHE A 255 10.93 -30.81 14.07
C PHE A 255 10.17 -31.88 14.88
N GLY A 256 10.30 -31.83 16.20
CA GLY A 256 9.59 -32.71 17.14
C GLY A 256 8.09 -32.45 17.30
N SER A 257 7.43 -33.30 18.09
CA SER A 257 5.97 -33.27 18.31
C SER A 257 5.46 -32.01 19.01
N GLU A 258 6.32 -31.31 19.77
CA GLU A 258 5.99 -30.00 20.35
C GLU A 258 5.89 -28.93 19.25
N HIS A 259 6.86 -28.86 18.33
CA HIS A 259 6.85 -27.93 17.20
C HIS A 259 5.61 -28.13 16.32
N LEU A 260 5.23 -29.37 16.02
CA LEU A 260 4.01 -29.66 15.24
C LEU A 260 2.74 -29.15 15.96
N ARG A 261 2.66 -29.31 17.29
CA ARG A 261 1.50 -28.83 18.07
C ARG A 261 1.43 -27.30 18.10
N THR A 262 2.57 -26.64 18.29
CA THR A 262 2.65 -25.17 18.27
C THR A 262 2.31 -24.62 16.89
N ALA A 263 2.91 -25.18 15.83
CA ALA A 263 2.63 -24.81 14.45
C ALA A 263 1.17 -25.02 14.07
N LYS A 264 0.55 -26.14 14.50
CA LYS A 264 -0.87 -26.39 14.28
C LYS A 264 -1.74 -25.32 14.93
N THR A 265 -1.50 -25.04 16.21
CA THR A 265 -2.27 -24.04 16.96
C THR A 265 -2.17 -22.66 16.29
N LEU A 266 -0.95 -22.21 15.96
CA LEU A 266 -0.75 -20.94 15.25
C LEU A 266 -1.41 -20.95 13.87
N GLY A 267 -1.26 -22.05 13.12
CA GLY A 267 -1.82 -22.21 11.78
C GLY A 267 -3.35 -22.14 11.75
N ASP A 268 -4.03 -22.74 12.73
CA ASP A 268 -5.49 -22.70 12.84
C ASP A 268 -6.01 -21.25 13.05
N PHE A 269 -5.36 -20.49 13.95
CA PHE A 269 -5.72 -19.09 14.20
C PHE A 269 -5.33 -18.18 13.03
N ALA A 270 -4.15 -18.39 12.45
CA ALA A 270 -3.69 -17.70 11.26
C ALA A 270 -4.66 -17.90 10.08
N ALA A 271 -5.17 -19.11 9.89
CA ALA A 271 -6.16 -19.43 8.86
C ALA A 271 -7.43 -18.59 9.01
N VAL A 272 -7.94 -18.46 10.24
CA VAL A 272 -9.12 -17.63 10.53
C VAL A 272 -8.83 -16.15 10.32
N GLY A 273 -7.69 -15.65 10.81
CA GLY A 273 -7.27 -14.25 10.63
C GLY A 273 -7.14 -13.88 9.15
N LEU A 274 -6.41 -14.68 8.38
CA LEU A 274 -6.25 -14.51 6.93
C LEU A 274 -7.59 -14.60 6.19
N LYS A 275 -8.47 -15.54 6.55
CA LYS A 275 -9.81 -15.64 5.96
C LYS A 275 -10.63 -14.37 6.20
N ASN A 276 -10.60 -13.83 7.42
CA ASN A 276 -11.30 -12.59 7.77
C ASN A 276 -10.73 -11.38 7.03
N GLY A 277 -9.40 -11.22 6.99
CA GLY A 277 -8.74 -10.15 6.24
C GLY A 277 -9.07 -10.21 4.74
N ARG A 278 -9.02 -11.42 4.14
CA ARG A 278 -9.41 -11.65 2.74
C ARG A 278 -10.88 -11.33 2.50
N ARG A 279 -11.78 -11.74 3.39
CA ARG A 279 -13.21 -11.43 3.28
C ARG A 279 -13.47 -9.93 3.38
N LEU A 280 -12.79 -9.22 4.28
CA LEU A 280 -12.92 -7.77 4.41
C LEU A 280 -12.43 -7.07 3.14
N LEU A 281 -11.28 -7.48 2.60
CA LEU A 281 -10.76 -6.96 1.33
C LEU A 281 -11.69 -7.29 0.16
N ALA A 282 -12.28 -8.49 0.12
CA ALA A 282 -13.26 -8.88 -0.89
C ALA A 282 -14.56 -8.07 -0.80
N LEU A 283 -15.00 -7.72 0.42
CA LEU A 283 -16.15 -6.83 0.64
C LEU A 283 -15.84 -5.39 0.21
N GLN A 284 -14.63 -4.89 0.51
CA GLN A 284 -14.15 -3.62 -0.03
C GLN A 284 -14.12 -3.67 -1.56
N ARG A 285 -13.72 -4.81 -2.16
CA ARG A 285 -13.69 -5.05 -3.61
C ARG A 285 -15.08 -5.09 -4.26
N LEU A 286 -16.05 -5.77 -3.65
CA LEU A 286 -17.44 -5.80 -4.10
C LEU A 286 -18.16 -4.46 -3.94
N GLY A 287 -17.65 -3.58 -3.06
CA GLY A 287 -18.04 -2.19 -2.96
C GLY A 287 -17.32 -1.25 -3.93
N LEU A 288 -16.40 -1.73 -4.77
CA LEU A 288 -15.59 -0.86 -5.64
C LEU A 288 -16.36 -0.27 -6.80
N ARG A 289 -17.46 -0.86 -7.23
CA ARG A 289 -18.24 -0.36 -8.37
C ARG A 289 -19.67 -0.07 -7.96
N ASP A 290 -20.17 1.07 -8.42
CA ASP A 290 -21.57 1.46 -8.27
C ASP A 290 -22.46 0.49 -9.06
N ARG A 291 -23.49 -0.05 -8.40
CA ARG A 291 -24.34 -1.11 -8.98
C ARG A 291 -25.13 -0.66 -10.21
N ASP A 292 -25.51 0.62 -10.26
CA ASP A 292 -26.37 1.16 -11.31
C ASP A 292 -25.55 1.53 -12.57
N THR A 293 -24.26 1.83 -12.40
CA THR A 293 -23.44 2.48 -13.44
C THR A 293 -22.14 1.75 -13.76
N ALA A 294 -21.74 0.76 -12.95
CA ALA A 294 -20.47 0.03 -13.02
C ALA A 294 -19.19 0.89 -12.90
N ALA A 295 -19.32 2.21 -12.70
CA ALA A 295 -18.21 3.11 -12.40
C ALA A 295 -17.60 2.78 -11.03
N TYR A 296 -16.31 3.05 -10.86
CA TYR A 296 -15.64 2.82 -9.59
C TYR A 296 -16.12 3.78 -8.50
N ASN A 297 -15.94 3.41 -7.24
CA ASN A 297 -16.18 4.28 -6.10
C ASN A 297 -15.02 5.27 -5.92
N LEU A 298 -15.26 6.32 -5.13
CA LEU A 298 -14.25 7.34 -4.90
C LEU A 298 -12.99 6.78 -4.20
N SER A 299 -13.14 5.84 -3.27
CA SER A 299 -12.00 5.26 -2.54
C SER A 299 -11.01 4.52 -3.43
N TYR A 300 -11.50 3.76 -4.42
CA TYR A 300 -10.66 3.11 -5.42
C TYR A 300 -9.97 4.15 -6.30
N PHE A 301 -10.72 5.18 -6.72
CA PHE A 301 -10.21 6.23 -7.57
C PHE A 301 -9.06 6.99 -6.90
N THR A 302 -9.18 7.32 -5.61
CA THR A 302 -8.12 8.01 -4.87
C THR A 302 -6.87 7.15 -4.70
N ASP A 303 -7.02 5.84 -4.45
CA ASP A 303 -5.89 4.90 -4.38
C ASP A 303 -5.20 4.76 -5.74
N TYR A 304 -5.98 4.60 -6.82
CA TYR A 304 -5.46 4.51 -8.19
C TYR A 304 -4.72 5.80 -8.58
N ALA A 305 -5.31 6.97 -8.32
CA ALA A 305 -4.69 8.26 -8.62
C ALA A 305 -3.40 8.47 -7.84
N SER A 306 -3.34 8.06 -6.56
CA SER A 306 -2.12 8.12 -5.75
C SER A 306 -0.99 7.27 -6.35
N LYS A 307 -1.32 6.06 -6.82
CA LYS A 307 -0.37 5.19 -7.52
C LYS A 307 0.08 5.79 -8.85
N GLU A 308 -0.84 6.44 -9.58
CA GLU A 308 -0.51 7.07 -10.86
C GLU A 308 0.38 8.29 -10.68
N ILE A 309 0.16 9.12 -9.66
CA ILE A 309 1.05 10.22 -9.26
C ILE A 309 2.47 9.69 -8.98
N TYR A 310 2.60 8.60 -8.23
CA TYR A 310 3.90 8.01 -7.94
C TYR A 310 4.62 7.54 -9.23
N LYS A 311 3.91 6.85 -10.14
CA LYS A 311 4.47 6.41 -11.42
C LYS A 311 4.86 7.60 -12.30
N ALA A 312 3.98 8.58 -12.44
CA ALA A 312 4.17 9.75 -13.27
C ALA A 312 5.40 10.56 -12.81
N ARG A 313 5.54 10.78 -11.50
CA ARG A 313 6.72 11.40 -10.91
C ARG A 313 8.00 10.61 -11.16
N ARG A 314 7.96 9.29 -11.01
CA ARG A 314 9.13 8.42 -11.20
C ARG A 314 9.62 8.38 -12.64
N TYR A 315 8.71 8.40 -13.60
CA TYR A 315 9.03 8.25 -15.03
C TYR A 315 8.97 9.55 -15.83
N GLY A 316 8.70 10.69 -15.18
CA GLY A 316 8.53 11.98 -15.86
C GLY A 316 7.37 12.01 -16.83
N ARG A 317 6.29 11.27 -16.55
CA ARG A 317 5.09 11.19 -17.40
C ARG A 317 4.03 12.19 -16.94
N THR A 318 3.16 12.58 -17.85
CA THR A 318 1.96 13.38 -17.56
C THR A 318 0.72 12.49 -17.51
N PHE A 319 -0.25 12.88 -16.71
CA PHE A 319 -1.60 12.33 -16.77
C PHE A 319 -2.61 13.43 -16.48
N SER A 320 -3.85 13.24 -16.90
CA SER A 320 -4.92 14.21 -16.67
C SER A 320 -6.02 13.63 -15.80
N LEU A 321 -6.55 14.47 -14.91
CA LEU A 321 -7.71 14.21 -14.09
C LEU A 321 -8.84 15.12 -14.54
N LEU A 322 -10.02 14.55 -14.73
CA LEU A 322 -11.21 15.26 -15.15
C LEU A 322 -12.33 15.09 -14.13
N ALA A 323 -13.11 16.14 -13.97
CA ALA A 323 -14.31 16.13 -13.16
C ALA A 323 -15.50 16.56 -14.02
N PHE A 324 -16.55 15.76 -13.99
CA PHE A 324 -17.81 15.99 -14.67
C PHE A 324 -18.90 16.24 -13.64
N SER A 325 -19.80 17.20 -13.92
CA SER A 325 -20.96 17.48 -13.07
C SER A 325 -22.21 17.77 -13.89
N VAL A 326 -23.35 17.20 -13.48
CA VAL A 326 -24.66 17.51 -14.06
C VAL A 326 -25.35 18.55 -13.19
N ASP A 327 -25.19 19.83 -13.54
CA ASP A 327 -25.57 20.95 -12.67
C ASP A 327 -27.08 21.03 -12.40
N ASN A 328 -27.90 20.59 -13.35
CA ASN A 328 -29.36 20.64 -13.25
C ASN A 328 -30.02 19.30 -12.88
N LEU A 329 -29.25 18.31 -12.40
CA LEU A 329 -29.82 17.02 -11.98
C LEU A 329 -30.92 17.14 -10.90
N PRO A 330 -30.82 18.04 -9.89
CA PRO A 330 -31.93 18.27 -8.97
C PRO A 330 -33.23 18.70 -9.67
N GLN A 331 -33.12 19.50 -10.74
CA GLN A 331 -34.27 19.95 -11.52
C GLN A 331 -34.84 18.82 -12.36
N VAL A 332 -33.99 17.97 -12.96
CA VAL A 332 -34.40 16.73 -13.65
C VAL A 332 -35.20 15.84 -12.69
N ARG A 333 -34.70 15.62 -11.48
CA ARG A 333 -35.37 14.78 -10.47
C ARG A 333 -36.74 15.32 -10.07
N VAL A 334 -36.88 16.63 -9.91
CA VAL A 334 -38.15 17.27 -9.53
C VAL A 334 -39.15 17.28 -10.69
N ARG A 335 -38.70 17.55 -11.94
CA ARG A 335 -39.60 17.71 -13.09
C ARG A 335 -39.94 16.41 -13.80
N LEU A 336 -38.98 15.50 -13.93
CA LEU A 336 -39.11 14.26 -14.71
C LEU A 336 -39.17 13.01 -13.82
N GLY A 337 -38.79 13.13 -12.53
CA GLY A 337 -38.82 12.06 -11.55
C GLY A 337 -37.46 11.39 -11.30
N ALA A 338 -37.38 10.61 -10.22
CA ALA A 338 -36.14 9.96 -9.79
C ALA A 338 -35.61 8.91 -10.79
N GLN A 339 -36.49 8.22 -11.50
CA GLN A 339 -36.08 7.21 -12.49
C GLN A 339 -35.41 7.85 -13.71
N GLU A 340 -35.91 9.00 -14.17
CA GLU A 340 -35.30 9.75 -15.28
C GLU A 340 -33.96 10.36 -14.88
N ALA A 341 -33.84 10.87 -13.65
CA ALA A 341 -32.55 11.33 -13.13
C ALA A 341 -31.51 10.20 -13.08
N LYS A 342 -31.91 8.99 -12.66
CA LYS A 342 -31.02 7.81 -12.71
C LYS A 342 -30.66 7.42 -14.14
N ARG A 343 -31.62 7.47 -15.07
CA ARG A 343 -31.41 7.19 -16.50
C ARG A 343 -30.40 8.18 -17.10
N ALA A 344 -30.51 9.47 -16.81
CA ALA A 344 -29.55 10.48 -17.25
C ALA A 344 -28.13 10.17 -16.79
N VAL A 345 -27.95 9.90 -15.49
CA VAL A 345 -26.63 9.57 -14.91
C VAL A 345 -26.05 8.30 -15.53
N ARG A 346 -26.88 7.26 -15.70
CA ARG A 346 -26.46 6.00 -16.31
C ARG A 346 -26.10 6.17 -17.78
N GLY A 347 -26.87 6.94 -18.54
CA GLY A 347 -26.58 7.31 -19.92
C GLY A 347 -25.24 8.03 -20.05
N ILE A 348 -25.00 9.04 -19.21
CA ILE A 348 -23.73 9.79 -19.19
C ILE A 348 -22.54 8.86 -18.90
N ILE A 349 -22.59 8.07 -17.83
CA ILE A 349 -21.49 7.16 -17.49
C ILE A 349 -21.29 6.10 -18.58
N ARG A 350 -22.36 5.60 -19.20
CA ARG A 350 -22.27 4.66 -20.31
C ARG A 350 -21.61 5.29 -21.53
N ALA A 351 -21.93 6.55 -21.86
CA ALA A 351 -21.27 7.30 -22.92
C ALA A 351 -19.76 7.45 -22.65
N LEU A 352 -19.41 7.88 -21.42
CA LEU A 352 -18.01 7.99 -21.00
C LEU A 352 -17.29 6.63 -21.07
N SER A 353 -17.96 5.55 -20.66
CA SER A 353 -17.39 4.19 -20.67
C SER A 353 -17.08 3.67 -22.08
N LYS A 354 -17.73 4.20 -23.14
CA LYS A 354 -17.45 3.82 -24.54
C LYS A 354 -16.22 4.51 -25.12
N ILE A 355 -15.79 5.64 -24.55
CA ILE A 355 -14.70 6.46 -25.10
C ILE A 355 -13.38 6.31 -24.33
N VAL A 356 -13.43 5.77 -23.11
CA VAL A 356 -12.25 5.52 -22.27
C VAL A 356 -11.49 4.28 -22.72
N ARG A 357 -10.16 4.33 -22.55
CA ARG A 357 -9.24 3.21 -22.79
C ARG A 357 -9.21 2.27 -21.59
N ASP A 358 -8.65 1.07 -21.76
CA ASP A 358 -8.51 0.08 -20.68
C ASP A 358 -7.70 0.61 -19.47
N SER A 359 -6.78 1.54 -19.71
CA SER A 359 -5.96 2.20 -18.68
C SER A 359 -6.68 3.30 -17.92
N ASP A 360 -7.76 3.84 -18.48
CA ASP A 360 -8.47 4.98 -17.95
C ASP A 360 -9.46 4.52 -16.88
N VAL A 361 -9.66 5.35 -15.86
CA VAL A 361 -10.52 4.98 -14.72
C VAL A 361 -11.64 5.99 -14.57
N ILE A 362 -12.88 5.52 -14.60
CA ILE A 362 -14.08 6.31 -14.29
C ILE A 362 -14.54 5.98 -12.88
N ALA A 363 -14.83 7.02 -12.09
CA ALA A 363 -15.41 6.89 -10.76
C ALA A 363 -16.62 7.79 -10.57
N LYS A 364 -17.57 7.32 -9.77
CA LYS A 364 -18.74 8.07 -9.34
C LYS A 364 -18.51 8.59 -7.93
N ALA A 365 -18.37 9.91 -7.79
CA ALA A 365 -18.18 10.57 -6.51
C ALA A 365 -19.52 10.87 -5.81
N SER A 366 -20.54 11.25 -6.59
CA SER A 366 -21.91 11.44 -6.11
C SER A 366 -22.92 11.15 -7.22
N GLU A 367 -24.21 11.43 -7.00
CA GLU A 367 -25.21 11.36 -8.08
C GLU A 367 -24.94 12.40 -9.19
N GLN A 368 -24.30 13.52 -8.84
CA GLN A 368 -24.07 14.63 -9.77
C GLN A 368 -22.64 14.68 -10.28
N GLU A 369 -21.67 14.13 -9.55
CA GLU A 369 -20.25 14.27 -9.85
C GLU A 369 -19.58 12.93 -10.17
N PHE A 370 -18.78 12.95 -11.23
CA PHE A 370 -18.01 11.80 -11.72
C PHE A 370 -16.60 12.24 -12.05
N TYR A 371 -15.62 11.40 -11.76
CA TYR A 371 -14.21 11.67 -12.05
C TYR A 371 -13.68 10.69 -13.08
N VAL A 372 -12.79 11.16 -13.93
CA VAL A 372 -12.09 10.35 -14.93
C VAL A 372 -10.59 10.62 -14.79
N LEU A 373 -9.78 9.56 -14.74
CA LEU A 373 -8.34 9.66 -14.77
C LEU A 373 -7.83 9.06 -16.07
N LEU A 374 -7.05 9.84 -16.81
CA LEU A 374 -6.47 9.50 -18.11
C LEU A 374 -4.95 9.43 -17.98
N PRO A 375 -4.37 8.23 -17.81
CA PRO A 375 -2.92 8.06 -17.81
C PRO A 375 -2.31 8.51 -19.14
N GLU A 376 -1.06 8.97 -19.11
CA GLU A 376 -0.29 9.35 -20.31
C GLU A 376 -1.02 10.34 -21.22
N THR A 377 -1.77 11.24 -20.60
CA THR A 377 -2.57 12.26 -21.27
C THR A 377 -2.13 13.62 -20.78
N ASP A 378 -1.92 14.54 -21.71
CA ASP A 378 -1.56 15.93 -21.46
C ASP A 378 -2.80 16.83 -21.48
N PHE A 379 -2.61 18.13 -21.28
CA PHE A 379 -3.70 19.10 -21.21
C PHE A 379 -4.57 19.10 -22.48
N PHE A 380 -3.97 19.06 -23.67
CA PHE A 380 -4.72 19.02 -24.94
C PHE A 380 -5.46 17.71 -25.11
N GLY A 381 -4.85 16.57 -24.77
CA GLY A 381 -5.52 15.28 -24.75
C GLY A 381 -6.74 15.27 -23.83
N ALA A 382 -6.66 15.94 -22.67
CA ALA A 382 -7.80 16.10 -21.77
C ALA A 382 -8.91 16.97 -22.38
N LEU A 383 -8.58 18.08 -23.03
CA LEU A 383 -9.57 18.91 -23.74
C LEU A 383 -10.26 18.14 -24.87
N MET A 384 -9.50 17.39 -25.68
CA MET A 384 -10.05 16.54 -26.73
C MET A 384 -10.93 15.43 -26.14
N PHE A 385 -10.55 14.86 -24.99
CA PHE A 385 -11.41 13.93 -24.27
C PHE A 385 -12.73 14.59 -23.85
N VAL A 386 -12.71 15.79 -23.28
CA VAL A 386 -13.94 16.53 -22.90
C VAL A 386 -14.84 16.73 -24.12
N ARG A 387 -14.30 17.17 -25.26
CA ARG A 387 -15.08 17.37 -26.49
C ARG A 387 -15.76 16.07 -26.94
N ARG A 388 -14.99 14.97 -27.01
CA ARG A 388 -15.53 13.64 -27.36
C ARG A 388 -16.55 13.14 -26.34
N ALA A 389 -16.34 13.43 -25.05
CA ALA A 389 -17.28 13.09 -23.99
C ALA A 389 -18.61 13.81 -24.16
N MET A 390 -18.60 15.11 -24.42
CA MET A 390 -19.84 15.88 -24.66
C MET A 390 -20.59 15.37 -25.89
N ALA A 391 -19.88 15.10 -26.99
CA ALA A 391 -20.47 14.53 -28.21
C ALA A 391 -21.05 13.13 -27.96
N ALA A 392 -20.31 12.25 -27.29
CA ALA A 392 -20.76 10.89 -26.98
C ALA A 392 -21.99 10.87 -26.06
N VAL A 393 -22.10 11.85 -25.14
CA VAL A 393 -23.28 12.00 -24.28
C VAL A 393 -24.50 12.42 -25.10
N ALA A 394 -24.34 13.37 -26.03
CA ALA A 394 -25.43 13.83 -26.89
C ALA A 394 -25.98 12.72 -27.81
N GLU A 395 -25.14 11.72 -28.14
CA GLU A 395 -25.50 10.56 -28.97
C GLU A 395 -25.96 9.32 -28.17
N GLU A 396 -25.89 9.32 -26.83
CA GLU A 396 -26.30 8.16 -26.03
C GLU A 396 -27.84 8.09 -25.91
N PRO A 397 -28.51 7.01 -26.35
CA PRO A 397 -29.97 6.89 -26.29
C PRO A 397 -30.61 7.26 -24.94
N GLU A 398 -30.05 6.80 -23.81
CA GLU A 398 -30.61 7.08 -22.49
C GLU A 398 -30.44 8.55 -22.07
N ALA A 399 -29.34 9.19 -22.48
CA ALA A 399 -29.12 10.61 -22.21
C ALA A 399 -30.01 11.47 -23.14
N GLN A 400 -30.08 11.12 -24.42
CA GLN A 400 -30.87 11.80 -25.44
C GLN A 400 -32.37 11.82 -25.12
N GLU A 401 -32.92 10.71 -24.62
CA GLU A 401 -34.33 10.64 -24.19
C GLU A 401 -34.66 11.63 -23.07
N VAL A 402 -33.75 11.79 -22.11
CA VAL A 402 -33.94 12.74 -21.00
C VAL A 402 -33.72 14.17 -21.51
N GLU A 403 -32.67 14.38 -22.29
CA GLU A 403 -32.29 15.68 -22.85
C GLU A 403 -33.39 16.29 -23.74
N ALA A 404 -34.09 15.45 -24.52
CA ALA A 404 -35.24 15.86 -25.33
C ALA A 404 -36.40 16.44 -24.50
N ARG A 405 -36.49 16.10 -23.21
CA ARG A 405 -37.53 16.59 -22.28
C ARG A 405 -37.03 17.73 -21.41
N LEU A 406 -35.75 17.69 -21.01
CA LEU A 406 -35.09 18.73 -20.24
C LEU A 406 -33.58 18.71 -20.55
N PRO A 407 -33.00 19.79 -21.11
CA PRO A 407 -31.59 19.84 -21.48
C PRO A 407 -30.67 19.46 -20.33
N LEU A 408 -29.67 18.60 -20.55
CA LEU A 408 -28.73 18.18 -19.52
C LEU A 408 -27.58 19.17 -19.41
N ALA A 409 -27.41 19.79 -18.24
CA ALA A 409 -26.37 20.79 -18.01
C ALA A 409 -25.06 20.13 -17.54
N LEU A 410 -24.43 19.37 -18.43
CA LEU A 410 -23.17 18.68 -18.14
C LEU A 410 -21.98 19.64 -18.27
N THR A 411 -21.18 19.76 -17.21
CA THR A 411 -19.97 20.58 -17.15
C THR A 411 -18.77 19.69 -16.89
N ALA A 412 -17.62 20.01 -17.51
CA ALA A 412 -16.37 19.34 -17.23
C ALA A 412 -15.22 20.31 -16.93
N GLY A 413 -14.37 19.92 -16.00
CA GLY A 413 -13.07 20.52 -15.73
C GLY A 413 -11.99 19.46 -15.90
N ALA A 414 -10.76 19.92 -16.18
CA ALA A 414 -9.60 19.04 -16.31
C ALA A 414 -8.41 19.66 -15.59
N SER A 415 -7.53 18.85 -15.03
CA SER A 415 -6.22 19.23 -14.50
C SER A 415 -5.17 18.20 -14.96
N THR A 416 -3.92 18.62 -15.09
CA THR A 416 -2.82 17.79 -15.60
C THR A 416 -1.63 17.81 -14.66
N PHE A 417 -1.15 16.63 -14.27
CA PHE A 417 0.05 16.46 -13.47
C PHE A 417 1.31 16.56 -14.35
N PRO A 418 2.41 17.17 -13.88
CA PRO A 418 2.57 17.86 -12.58
C PRO A 418 2.18 19.35 -12.60
N LYS A 419 1.83 19.88 -13.77
CA LYS A 419 1.67 21.33 -13.98
C LYS A 419 0.61 21.98 -13.09
N ASP A 420 -0.53 21.33 -12.94
CA ASP A 420 -1.68 21.85 -12.19
C ASP A 420 -1.62 21.49 -10.68
N GLY A 421 -0.73 20.58 -10.27
CA GLY A 421 -0.58 20.17 -8.88
C GLY A 421 0.33 18.95 -8.71
N GLU A 422 0.89 18.81 -7.51
CA GLU A 422 1.82 17.72 -7.17
C GLU A 422 1.15 16.55 -6.43
N ASP A 423 -0.06 16.75 -5.93
CA ASP A 423 -0.87 15.72 -5.27
C ASP A 423 -2.32 15.70 -5.76
N PHE A 424 -3.09 14.72 -5.28
CA PHE A 424 -4.48 14.51 -5.70
C PHE A 424 -5.40 15.69 -5.32
N ASP A 425 -5.19 16.29 -4.15
CA ASP A 425 -6.06 17.35 -3.64
C ASP A 425 -5.85 18.65 -4.42
N GLU A 426 -4.61 19.00 -4.74
CA GLU A 426 -4.27 20.14 -5.60
C GLU A 426 -4.87 19.96 -7.01
N LEU A 427 -4.67 18.79 -7.61
CA LEU A 427 -5.21 18.47 -8.93
C LEU A 427 -6.74 18.55 -8.94
N MET A 428 -7.41 18.01 -7.91
CA MET A 428 -8.86 18.06 -7.79
C MET A 428 -9.36 19.49 -7.56
N HIS A 429 -8.67 20.27 -6.75
CA HIS A 429 -8.99 21.67 -6.51
C HIS A 429 -8.93 22.49 -7.81
N ARG A 430 -7.86 22.33 -8.62
CA ARG A 430 -7.76 22.96 -9.93
C ARG A 430 -8.86 22.52 -10.88
N CYS A 431 -9.19 21.24 -10.88
CA CYS A 431 -10.22 20.67 -11.74
C CYS A 431 -11.59 21.30 -11.44
N ARG A 432 -11.98 21.36 -10.16
CA ARG A 432 -13.22 22.02 -9.72
C ARG A 432 -13.23 23.51 -10.02
N ARG A 433 -12.10 24.22 -9.79
CA ARG A 433 -12.00 25.64 -10.12
C ARG A 433 -12.25 25.92 -11.61
N ARG A 434 -11.70 25.09 -12.50
CA ARG A 434 -11.95 25.17 -13.95
C ARG A 434 -13.41 24.86 -14.31
N MET A 435 -14.10 23.99 -13.56
CA MET A 435 -15.56 23.81 -13.73
C MET A 435 -16.33 25.08 -13.36
N ASP A 436 -15.98 25.72 -12.25
CA ASP A 436 -16.64 26.95 -11.81
C ASP A 436 -16.38 28.10 -12.80
N GLU A 437 -15.16 28.23 -13.30
CA GLU A 437 -14.80 29.15 -14.39
C GLU A 437 -15.68 28.88 -15.63
N ARG A 438 -15.86 27.60 -16.01
CA ARG A 438 -16.70 27.21 -17.16
C ARG A 438 -18.20 27.43 -16.93
N ARG A 439 -18.69 27.29 -15.69
CA ARG A 439 -20.07 27.65 -15.31
C ARG A 439 -20.33 29.15 -15.42
N ALA A 440 -19.35 29.96 -15.01
CA ALA A 440 -19.42 31.42 -15.07
C ALA A 440 -19.13 31.99 -16.48
N SER A 441 -18.57 31.16 -17.37
CA SER A 441 -18.12 31.55 -18.70
C SER A 441 -19.21 32.21 -19.55
N LEU A 442 -18.78 33.18 -20.37
CA LEU A 442 -19.64 33.81 -21.36
C LEU A 442 -20.20 32.79 -22.37
N GLN A 443 -19.42 31.73 -22.68
CA GLN A 443 -19.80 30.63 -23.57
C GLN A 443 -21.17 30.06 -23.17
N ARG A 444 -21.32 29.75 -21.88
CA ARG A 444 -22.54 29.17 -21.34
C ARG A 444 -23.65 30.20 -21.16
N ARG A 445 -23.32 31.40 -20.68
CA ARG A 445 -24.30 32.46 -20.41
C ARG A 445 -25.02 32.93 -21.68
N LEU A 446 -24.32 32.95 -22.82
CA LEU A 446 -24.87 33.31 -24.11
C LEU A 446 -25.32 32.11 -24.95
N LEU A 447 -25.27 30.89 -24.39
CA LEU A 447 -25.62 29.64 -25.09
C LEU A 447 -24.90 29.50 -26.44
N LEU A 448 -23.61 29.83 -26.47
CA LEU A 448 -22.87 29.90 -27.72
C LEU A 448 -22.71 28.53 -28.36
N ASP A 449 -22.67 27.43 -27.61
CA ASP A 449 -22.36 26.07 -28.10
C ASP A 449 -23.15 25.64 -29.35
N GLY A 450 -24.41 26.07 -29.49
CA GLY A 450 -25.26 25.74 -30.65
C GLY A 450 -25.08 26.62 -31.90
N LEU A 451 -24.29 27.69 -31.84
CA LEU A 451 -24.11 28.63 -32.94
C LEU A 451 -22.98 28.21 -33.90
N PRO A 452 -23.14 28.38 -35.23
CA PRO A 452 -22.03 28.32 -36.19
C PRO A 452 -20.91 29.32 -35.86
N PHE A 453 -19.70 29.07 -36.36
CA PHE A 453 -18.52 29.90 -36.08
C PHE A 453 -18.76 31.39 -36.34
N TRP A 454 -19.21 31.72 -37.56
CA TRP A 454 -19.42 33.13 -37.94
C TRP A 454 -20.58 33.79 -37.21
N ASP A 455 -21.64 33.04 -36.88
CA ASP A 455 -22.76 33.58 -36.11
C ASP A 455 -22.33 33.92 -34.68
N GLU A 456 -21.47 33.08 -34.07
CA GLU A 456 -20.85 33.39 -32.79
C GLU A 456 -19.94 34.63 -32.89
N VAL A 457 -19.07 34.69 -33.90
CA VAL A 457 -18.17 35.84 -34.13
C VAL A 457 -18.96 37.15 -34.24
N GLU A 458 -20.01 37.17 -35.05
CA GLU A 458 -20.86 38.36 -35.25
C GLU A 458 -21.64 38.72 -33.98
N LEU A 459 -22.12 37.72 -33.24
CA LEU A 459 -22.77 37.93 -31.95
C LEU A 459 -21.80 38.53 -30.92
N LEU A 460 -20.56 38.02 -30.86
CA LEU A 460 -19.49 38.44 -29.95
C LEU A 460 -18.96 39.83 -30.28
N LEU A 461 -18.86 40.20 -31.56
CA LEU A 461 -18.52 41.56 -31.97
C LEU A 461 -19.68 42.53 -31.67
N GLY A 462 -20.91 42.08 -31.93
CA GLY A 462 -22.11 42.89 -31.80
C GLY A 462 -22.05 44.18 -32.63
N ASN A 463 -22.92 45.12 -32.29
CA ASN A 463 -22.93 46.49 -32.79
C ASN A 463 -23.23 47.44 -31.62
N ALA A 464 -23.21 48.77 -31.87
CA ALA A 464 -23.48 49.77 -30.83
C ALA A 464 -24.87 49.68 -30.18
N GLN A 465 -25.80 48.94 -30.78
CA GLN A 465 -27.16 48.71 -30.28
C GLN A 465 -27.34 47.35 -29.59
N SER A 466 -26.32 46.47 -29.64
CA SER A 466 -26.38 45.15 -29.05
C SER A 466 -26.44 45.24 -27.53
N ALA A 467 -27.09 44.27 -26.89
CA ALA A 467 -27.09 44.14 -25.44
C ALA A 467 -25.64 44.19 -24.94
N LYS A 468 -25.38 45.03 -23.93
CA LYS A 468 -24.08 45.09 -23.29
C LYS A 468 -23.76 43.69 -22.75
N LEU A 469 -22.53 43.24 -22.97
CA LEU A 469 -22.02 42.12 -22.20
C LEU A 469 -22.17 42.45 -20.71
N PRO A 470 -22.35 41.43 -19.85
CA PRO A 470 -22.30 41.62 -18.40
C PRO A 470 -21.12 42.53 -18.04
N VAL A 471 -21.38 43.57 -17.25
CA VAL A 471 -20.33 44.51 -16.82
C VAL A 471 -20.20 44.36 -15.32
N ASP A 472 -19.31 43.48 -14.88
CA ASP A 472 -18.72 43.60 -13.54
C ASP A 472 -17.40 44.38 -13.65
N GLU A 473 -17.28 45.46 -12.88
CA GLU A 473 -16.15 46.40 -12.94
C GLU A 473 -14.82 45.76 -12.48
N ARG A 474 -14.90 44.57 -11.87
CA ARG A 474 -13.75 43.77 -11.43
C ARG A 474 -13.36 42.75 -12.49
N ALA A 475 -12.55 43.18 -13.46
CA ALA A 475 -11.74 42.32 -14.33
C ALA A 475 -12.45 41.11 -14.96
N GLU A 476 -13.61 41.31 -15.60
CA GLU A 476 -14.18 40.25 -16.44
C GLU A 476 -13.23 39.84 -17.58
N PRO A 477 -13.11 38.54 -17.88
CA PRO A 477 -12.20 38.02 -18.90
C PRO A 477 -12.62 38.40 -20.33
N SER A 478 -13.88 38.78 -20.56
CA SER A 478 -14.43 39.05 -21.91
C SER A 478 -14.98 40.47 -22.01
N ARG A 479 -14.63 41.21 -23.07
CA ARG A 479 -15.13 42.58 -23.29
C ARG A 479 -15.32 42.91 -24.76
N ARG A 480 -16.28 43.81 -25.02
CA ARG A 480 -16.47 44.51 -26.30
C ARG A 480 -16.08 45.96 -26.16
N GLY A 481 -15.36 46.51 -27.12
CA GLY A 481 -15.01 47.92 -27.07
C GLY A 481 -14.16 48.37 -28.24
N LYS A 482 -13.71 49.62 -28.16
CA LYS A 482 -12.71 50.16 -29.08
C LYS A 482 -11.37 49.49 -28.81
N VAL A 483 -10.80 48.91 -29.86
CA VAL A 483 -9.47 48.32 -29.88
C VAL A 483 -8.52 49.33 -30.53
N SER A 484 -7.27 49.39 -30.03
CA SER A 484 -6.23 50.20 -30.66
C SER A 484 -5.84 49.56 -31.99
N ASP A 485 -5.64 50.36 -33.03
CA ASP A 485 -5.32 49.86 -34.38
C ASP A 485 -4.01 49.03 -34.40
N VAL A 486 -3.12 49.22 -33.41
CA VAL A 486 -1.85 48.47 -33.27
C VAL A 486 -1.95 47.23 -32.39
N LEU A 487 -3.02 47.05 -31.61
CA LEU A 487 -3.08 45.98 -30.60
C LEU A 487 -2.99 44.58 -31.23
N PHE A 488 -3.60 44.41 -32.41
CA PHE A 488 -3.58 43.13 -33.13
C PHE A 488 -2.15 42.73 -33.52
N ASP A 489 -1.33 43.70 -33.92
CA ASP A 489 0.06 43.48 -34.30
C ASP A 489 0.96 43.29 -33.06
N GLU A 490 0.74 44.08 -32.01
CA GLU A 490 1.47 43.96 -30.74
C GLU A 490 1.26 42.58 -30.09
N LEU A 491 0.03 42.06 -30.10
CA LEU A 491 -0.29 40.73 -29.55
C LEU A 491 0.36 39.61 -30.35
N GLN A 492 0.35 39.68 -31.68
CA GLN A 492 1.07 38.72 -32.52
C GLN A 492 2.56 38.69 -32.18
N ALA A 493 3.19 39.86 -32.03
CA ALA A 493 4.61 39.96 -31.67
C ALA A 493 4.92 39.47 -30.24
N GLU A 494 4.00 39.67 -29.28
CA GLU A 494 4.16 39.14 -27.92
C GLU A 494 4.02 37.61 -27.88
N ILE A 495 3.03 37.05 -28.58
CA ILE A 495 2.86 35.59 -28.65
C ILE A 495 4.05 34.94 -29.37
N ALA A 496 4.58 35.56 -30.44
CA ALA A 496 5.82 35.08 -31.07
C ALA A 496 6.98 35.00 -30.07
N ARG A 497 7.15 36.02 -29.22
CA ARG A 497 8.16 36.04 -28.16
C ARG A 497 7.91 34.97 -27.10
N GLU A 498 6.66 34.72 -26.72
CA GLU A 498 6.29 33.65 -25.79
C GLU A 498 6.63 32.27 -26.37
N LEU A 499 6.29 32.03 -27.65
CA LEU A 499 6.60 30.80 -28.37
C LEU A 499 8.11 30.54 -28.49
N LEU A 500 8.92 31.57 -28.75
CA LEU A 500 10.37 31.44 -28.80
C LEU A 500 11.02 31.25 -27.41
N ARG A 501 10.37 31.72 -26.35
CA ARG A 501 10.86 31.58 -24.98
C ARG A 501 10.75 30.14 -24.47
N ASP A 502 9.72 29.42 -24.89
CA ASP A 502 9.54 28.00 -24.60
C ASP A 502 9.09 27.22 -25.85
N PRO A 503 10.03 26.91 -26.77
CA PRO A 503 9.68 26.27 -28.04
C PRO A 503 9.08 24.87 -27.90
N GLY A 504 9.28 24.21 -26.75
CA GLY A 504 8.73 22.89 -26.46
C GLY A 504 7.27 22.92 -25.98
N ALA A 505 6.77 24.09 -25.58
CA ALA A 505 5.40 24.24 -25.10
C ALA A 505 4.38 23.95 -26.21
N ARG A 506 3.37 23.13 -25.87
CA ARG A 506 2.23 22.89 -26.75
C ARG A 506 1.27 24.08 -26.72
N GLY A 507 0.81 24.45 -27.90
CA GLY A 507 -0.06 25.59 -28.11
C GLY A 507 -0.73 25.54 -29.48
N LEU A 508 -1.87 26.20 -29.60
CA LEU A 508 -2.60 26.40 -30.85
C LEU A 508 -2.80 27.90 -31.04
N LEU A 509 -2.24 28.43 -32.11
CA LEU A 509 -2.43 29.82 -32.53
C LEU A 509 -3.12 29.85 -33.89
N TYR A 510 -4.23 30.56 -33.97
CA TYR A 510 -4.92 30.86 -35.22
C TYR A 510 -4.91 32.37 -35.43
N VAL A 511 -4.31 32.83 -36.53
CA VAL A 511 -4.34 34.24 -36.93
C VAL A 511 -5.07 34.34 -38.26
N GLY A 512 -6.22 34.99 -38.25
CA GLY A 512 -7.05 35.23 -39.42
C GLY A 512 -6.99 36.68 -39.87
N GLY A 513 -6.92 36.89 -41.17
CA GLY A 513 -6.93 38.22 -41.77
C GLY A 513 -7.19 38.19 -43.29
N PRO A 514 -7.16 39.36 -43.95
CA PRO A 514 -7.54 39.47 -45.35
C PRO A 514 -6.58 38.75 -46.31
N GLU A 515 -5.29 38.74 -45.98
CA GLU A 515 -4.18 38.23 -46.79
C GLU A 515 -3.09 37.67 -45.87
N ILE A 516 -2.50 36.55 -46.27
CA ILE A 516 -1.37 35.93 -45.57
C ILE A 516 -0.07 36.51 -46.15
N ARG A 517 0.53 37.46 -45.42
CA ARG A 517 1.70 38.23 -45.87
C ARG A 517 2.97 37.85 -45.11
N ALA A 518 4.13 38.02 -45.74
CA ALA A 518 5.43 37.80 -45.12
C ALA A 518 5.76 38.82 -44.02
N ASP A 519 5.20 40.04 -44.10
CA ASP A 519 5.42 41.14 -43.15
C ASP A 519 4.51 41.07 -41.90
N LEU A 520 3.73 40.01 -41.74
CA LEU A 520 2.89 39.84 -40.54
C LEU A 520 3.77 39.75 -39.29
N PRO A 521 3.44 40.42 -38.17
CA PRO A 521 4.26 40.41 -36.96
C PRO A 521 4.53 39.01 -36.41
N ILE A 522 3.57 38.09 -36.54
CA ILE A 522 3.76 36.69 -36.14
C ILE A 522 4.75 35.94 -37.06
N ALA A 523 4.78 36.28 -38.35
CA ALA A 523 5.69 35.67 -39.32
C ALA A 523 7.13 36.16 -39.08
N LEU A 524 7.31 37.49 -38.99
CA LEU A 524 8.59 38.11 -38.66
C LEU A 524 9.11 37.63 -37.29
N GLY A 525 8.23 37.55 -36.31
CA GLY A 525 8.58 37.12 -34.96
C GLY A 525 8.99 35.65 -34.83
N LEU A 526 8.65 34.80 -35.82
CA LEU A 526 8.96 33.37 -35.82
C LEU A 526 10.01 32.98 -36.87
N GLU A 527 10.67 33.93 -37.54
CA GLU A 527 11.74 33.64 -38.52
C GLU A 527 12.86 32.75 -37.95
N THR A 528 13.17 32.92 -36.65
CA THR A 528 14.20 32.16 -35.95
C THR A 528 13.65 30.94 -35.19
N ALA A 529 12.37 30.59 -35.38
CA ALA A 529 11.75 29.48 -34.68
C ALA A 529 12.36 28.14 -35.13
N PRO A 530 12.58 27.20 -34.19
CA PRO A 530 13.07 25.88 -34.53
C PRO A 530 12.02 25.11 -35.35
N PRO A 531 12.44 24.20 -36.25
CA PRO A 531 11.52 23.45 -37.11
C PRO A 531 10.61 22.49 -36.35
N ASP A 532 10.94 22.14 -35.11
CA ASP A 532 10.21 21.24 -34.22
C ASP A 532 9.42 21.99 -33.12
N LEU A 533 8.98 23.23 -33.41
CA LEU A 533 8.14 24.01 -32.51
C LEU A 533 6.93 23.19 -32.01
N GLY A 534 6.78 23.05 -30.69
CA GLY A 534 5.72 22.27 -30.07
C GLY A 534 4.33 22.87 -30.27
N SER A 535 4.26 24.19 -30.46
CA SER A 535 3.05 24.93 -30.78
C SER A 535 2.78 24.98 -32.28
N ARG A 536 1.51 24.89 -32.67
CA ARG A 536 1.08 25.01 -34.05
C ARG A 536 0.51 26.38 -34.33
N VAL A 537 1.02 27.02 -35.37
CA VAL A 537 0.61 28.35 -35.79
C VAL A 537 -0.05 28.27 -37.17
N TYR A 538 -1.32 28.63 -37.24
CA TYR A 538 -2.11 28.64 -38.46
C TYR A 538 -2.39 30.07 -38.88
N LEU A 539 -2.12 30.38 -40.15
CA LEU A 539 -2.43 31.67 -40.76
C LEU A 539 -3.57 31.48 -41.76
N LEU A 540 -4.68 32.22 -41.60
CA LEU A 540 -5.89 32.05 -42.39
C LEU A 540 -6.16 33.33 -43.18
N GLY A 541 -6.32 33.22 -44.50
CA GLY A 541 -6.57 34.36 -45.37
C GLY A 541 -6.36 34.03 -46.84
N ARG A 542 -6.42 35.04 -47.72
CA ARG A 542 -6.08 34.89 -49.13
C ARG A 542 -4.57 34.79 -49.33
N ARG A 543 -4.14 34.11 -50.40
CA ARG A 543 -2.71 34.01 -50.71
C ARG A 543 -2.14 35.39 -51.09
N ALA A 544 -1.05 35.80 -50.43
CA ALA A 544 -0.22 36.93 -50.84
C ALA A 544 1.23 36.48 -51.06
N ASP A 545 2.19 36.97 -50.28
CA ASP A 545 3.63 36.84 -50.51
C ASP A 545 4.38 35.99 -49.47
N LEU A 546 3.69 35.32 -48.54
CA LEU A 546 4.33 34.44 -47.57
C LEU A 546 5.00 33.23 -48.26
N GLU A 547 6.32 33.14 -48.14
CA GLU A 547 7.13 31.99 -48.58
C GLU A 547 6.95 30.77 -47.66
N SER A 548 7.58 29.64 -48.00
CA SER A 548 7.54 28.44 -47.16
C SER A 548 8.23 28.71 -45.82
N HIS A 549 7.50 28.57 -44.71
CA HIS A 549 8.01 28.78 -43.36
C HIS A 549 7.85 27.50 -42.52
N PRO A 550 8.90 27.04 -41.80
CA PRO A 550 8.86 25.75 -41.10
C PRO A 550 7.89 25.72 -39.91
N ALA A 551 7.69 26.85 -39.22
CA ALA A 551 6.82 26.94 -38.05
C ALA A 551 5.39 27.46 -38.32
N LEU A 552 5.06 27.83 -39.56
CA LEU A 552 3.75 28.42 -39.91
C LEU A 552 3.01 27.52 -40.89
N THR A 553 1.72 27.31 -40.63
CA THR A 553 0.83 26.55 -41.51
C THR A 553 -0.16 27.51 -42.18
N PRO A 554 0.10 27.95 -43.43
CA PRO A 554 -0.84 28.80 -44.15
C PRO A 554 -2.06 28.00 -44.62
N VAL A 555 -3.25 28.51 -44.37
CA VAL A 555 -4.54 27.99 -44.80
C VAL A 555 -5.18 29.02 -45.71
N PHE A 556 -5.18 28.73 -47.01
CA PHE A 556 -5.68 29.65 -48.03
C PHE A 556 -7.20 29.54 -48.16
N LEU A 557 -7.91 30.59 -47.78
CA LEU A 557 -9.38 30.67 -47.82
C LEU A 557 -9.80 31.59 -48.98
N GLU A 558 -9.69 31.08 -50.20
CA GLU A 558 -10.05 31.83 -51.42
C GLU A 558 -11.59 31.94 -51.55
N GLY A 559 -12.10 33.17 -51.70
CA GLY A 559 -13.51 33.43 -51.97
C GLY A 559 -14.43 33.57 -50.74
N ASP A 560 -13.94 33.36 -49.51
CA ASP A 560 -14.73 33.65 -48.30
C ASP A 560 -14.60 35.12 -47.90
N GLU A 561 -15.57 35.95 -48.32
CA GLU A 561 -15.58 37.37 -47.98
C GLU A 561 -15.66 37.64 -46.47
N ARG A 562 -16.14 36.69 -45.67
CA ARG A 562 -16.26 36.85 -44.21
C ARG A 562 -14.87 36.94 -43.58
N VAL A 563 -13.92 36.12 -44.03
CA VAL A 563 -12.51 36.17 -43.61
C VAL A 563 -11.88 37.50 -43.99
N GLY A 564 -12.18 38.02 -45.19
CA GLY A 564 -11.63 39.31 -45.65
C GLY A 564 -12.13 40.55 -44.88
N ARG A 565 -13.26 40.44 -44.18
CA ARG A 565 -13.90 41.51 -43.39
C ARG A 565 -13.51 41.49 -41.91
N HIS A 566 -12.88 40.41 -41.44
CA HIS A 566 -12.54 40.19 -40.05
C HIS A 566 -11.04 39.98 -39.86
N GLU A 567 -10.55 40.41 -38.71
CA GLU A 567 -9.23 40.00 -38.20
C GLU A 567 -9.45 39.33 -36.86
N PHE A 568 -8.83 38.18 -36.67
CA PHE A 568 -8.95 37.44 -35.44
C PHE A 568 -7.65 36.75 -35.05
N LEU A 569 -7.45 36.62 -33.75
CA LEU A 569 -6.34 35.93 -33.14
C LEU A 569 -6.89 35.06 -32.03
N PHE A 570 -6.66 33.75 -32.10
CA PHE A 570 -7.02 32.79 -31.06
C PHE A 570 -5.78 32.05 -30.60
N TRP A 571 -5.43 32.24 -29.33
CA TRP A 571 -4.30 31.59 -28.67
C TRP A 571 -4.82 30.67 -27.57
N LEU A 572 -4.49 29.39 -27.66
CA LEU A 572 -4.77 28.41 -26.63
C LEU A 572 -3.50 27.62 -26.33
N SER A 573 -2.97 27.79 -25.13
CA SER A 573 -1.88 27.01 -24.59
C SER A 573 -2.32 26.31 -23.31
N GLU A 574 -1.42 25.51 -22.76
CA GLU A 574 -1.61 24.92 -21.45
C GLU A 574 -1.62 25.94 -20.28
N SER A 575 -1.17 27.18 -20.49
CA SER A 575 -1.05 28.21 -19.43
C SER A 575 -1.92 29.43 -19.65
N ALA A 576 -2.31 29.71 -20.90
CA ALA A 576 -3.05 30.89 -21.28
C ALA A 576 -4.05 30.59 -22.40
N ALA A 577 -5.17 31.29 -22.35
CA ALA A 577 -6.15 31.34 -23.42
C ALA A 577 -6.46 32.81 -23.73
N TYR A 578 -6.44 33.19 -24.99
CA TYR A 578 -6.77 34.54 -25.41
C TYR A 578 -7.42 34.55 -26.81
N ALA A 579 -8.45 35.35 -26.97
CA ALA A 579 -9.08 35.64 -28.24
C ALA A 579 -9.16 37.15 -28.44
N LEU A 580 -8.89 37.60 -29.67
CA LEU A 580 -9.20 38.94 -30.16
C LEU A 580 -9.87 38.81 -31.51
N ILE A 581 -10.96 39.54 -31.71
CA ILE A 581 -11.73 39.59 -32.96
C ILE A 581 -12.05 41.04 -33.25
N GLN A 582 -11.89 41.50 -34.49
CA GLN A 582 -12.31 42.83 -34.92
C GLN A 582 -12.86 42.84 -36.35
N ARG A 583 -13.72 43.81 -36.67
CA ARG A 583 -14.17 44.10 -38.05
C ARG A 583 -13.28 45.15 -38.70
N ARG A 584 -12.95 44.98 -39.98
CA ARG A 584 -12.14 45.94 -40.74
C ARG A 584 -12.98 47.16 -41.19
N GLY A 585 -12.51 48.39 -40.92
CA GLY A 585 -13.02 49.61 -41.57
C GLY A 585 -13.13 50.90 -40.72
N ARG A 586 -12.24 51.87 -41.04
CA ARG A 586 -12.22 53.33 -40.72
C ARG A 586 -12.37 53.76 -39.25
N GLY A 587 -11.29 53.59 -38.48
CA GLY A 587 -11.03 54.22 -37.18
C GLY A 587 -11.67 53.50 -35.99
N ALA A 588 -10.99 53.54 -34.83
CA ALA A 588 -11.36 52.89 -33.57
C ALA A 588 -12.15 51.59 -33.79
N THR A 589 -11.47 50.54 -34.26
CA THR A 589 -12.06 49.24 -34.54
C THR A 589 -12.83 48.74 -33.33
N TRP A 590 -14.11 48.47 -33.51
CA TRP A 590 -14.91 47.81 -32.49
C TRP A 590 -14.57 46.33 -32.51
N GLY A 591 -13.98 45.84 -31.43
CA GLY A 591 -13.51 44.47 -31.29
C GLY A 591 -14.03 43.81 -30.02
N PHE A 592 -13.90 42.49 -30.01
CA PHE A 592 -14.15 41.64 -28.87
C PHE A 592 -12.83 40.97 -28.48
N HIS A 593 -12.50 41.00 -27.19
CA HIS A 593 -11.41 40.22 -26.67
C HIS A 593 -11.86 39.39 -25.47
N SER A 594 -11.22 38.24 -25.29
CA SER A 594 -11.53 37.33 -24.20
C SER A 594 -10.30 36.56 -23.72
N SER A 595 -10.11 36.46 -22.41
CA SER A 595 -9.23 35.48 -21.78
C SER A 595 -10.02 34.32 -21.13
N ASP A 596 -11.30 34.17 -21.48
CA ASP A 596 -12.16 33.09 -21.01
C ASP A 596 -11.85 31.83 -21.81
N THR A 597 -11.20 30.87 -21.16
CA THR A 597 -10.75 29.63 -21.79
C THR A 597 -11.86 28.89 -22.51
N ALA A 598 -13.10 28.90 -22.02
CA ALA A 598 -14.20 28.18 -22.65
C ALA A 598 -14.71 28.88 -23.92
N VAL A 599 -14.65 30.22 -23.97
CA VAL A 599 -14.93 30.99 -25.20
C VAL A 599 -13.85 30.75 -26.24
N VAL A 600 -12.57 30.82 -25.84
CA VAL A 600 -11.44 30.61 -26.74
C VAL A 600 -11.43 29.17 -27.30
N ASP A 601 -11.62 28.17 -26.43
CA ASP A 601 -11.74 26.75 -26.80
C ASP A 601 -12.92 26.52 -27.76
N GLY A 602 -14.08 27.15 -27.49
CA GLY A 602 -15.27 27.09 -28.33
C GLY A 602 -15.06 27.70 -29.72
N LEU A 603 -14.47 28.90 -29.79
CA LEU A 603 -14.13 29.58 -31.05
C LEU A 603 -13.16 28.75 -31.89
N ILE A 604 -12.09 28.23 -31.28
CA ILE A 604 -11.12 27.37 -31.99
C ILE A 604 -11.79 26.10 -32.50
N PHE A 605 -12.60 25.43 -31.67
CA PHE A 605 -13.31 24.22 -32.08
C PHE A 605 -14.22 24.46 -33.30
N LYS A 606 -14.98 25.55 -33.28
CA LYS A 606 -15.89 25.89 -34.38
C LYS A 606 -15.17 26.35 -35.62
N LEU A 607 -14.06 27.08 -35.47
CA LEU A 607 -13.18 27.43 -36.59
C LEU A 607 -12.62 26.18 -37.27
N GLN A 608 -12.16 25.21 -36.47
CA GLN A 608 -11.67 23.93 -36.96
C GLN A 608 -12.75 23.16 -37.73
N ALA A 609 -13.98 23.14 -37.20
CA ALA A 609 -15.11 22.48 -37.86
C ALA A 609 -15.57 23.20 -39.14
N GLU A 610 -15.64 24.54 -39.14
CA GLU A 610 -16.09 25.35 -40.30
C GLU A 610 -15.18 25.17 -41.52
N TYR A 611 -13.87 25.04 -41.29
CA TYR A 611 -12.87 24.97 -42.35
C TYR A 611 -12.18 23.61 -42.49
N ASP A 612 -12.71 22.56 -41.85
CA ASP A 612 -12.15 21.20 -41.82
C ASP A 612 -10.63 21.19 -41.49
N LEU A 613 -10.25 22.05 -40.54
CA LEU A 613 -8.87 22.15 -40.08
C LEU A 613 -8.67 20.99 -39.12
N GLN A 614 -7.98 19.93 -39.57
CA GLN A 614 -7.70 18.76 -38.75
C GLN A 614 -7.19 19.18 -37.36
N PRO A 615 -7.98 18.99 -36.29
CA PRO A 615 -7.43 18.91 -34.96
C PRO A 615 -6.77 17.53 -34.89
N LEU A 616 -5.47 17.45 -34.59
CA LEU A 616 -4.91 16.15 -34.24
C LEU A 616 -5.47 15.67 -32.90
#